data_AF-A0A8J3GXM5-F1
#
_entry.id   AF-A0A8J3GXM5-F1
#
_cell.length_a   1.000
_cell.length_b   1.000
_cell.length_c   1.000
_cell.angle_alpha   90.00
_cell.angle_beta   90.00
_cell.angle_gamma   90.00
#
_symmetry.space_group_name_H-M   'P 1'
#
loop_
_entity.id
_entity.type
_entity.pdbx_description
1 polymer ?
#
loop_
_entity_poly.entity_id
_entity_poly.type
_entity_poly.pdbx_seq_one_letter_code
_entity_poly.pdbx_strand_id
1 'polypeptide(L)'
;MRGGRIFGIGMALLLAARPAVAQDILYSDDATRACLTAAQDSVAQEACIGASANACMSANDLGGTTMGMGGCLDREYQYWDGLLNAYYQTAIARAKKMDAEVRAYTPEAAVAEQTLREMQRAWIPYRDAACDFERAQWGGGTGGGPAAVGCLMRMTGEQALSLGRFGYGQ
;
A
#
# COMPACT_ATOMS: atom_id res chain seq x y z
N MET A 1 58.97 20.20 -54.70
CA MET A 1 58.12 21.20 -54.03
C MET A 1 57.05 20.46 -53.22
N ARG A 2 56.87 20.84 -51.95
CA ARG A 2 55.96 20.25 -50.96
C ARG A 2 54.49 20.52 -51.31
N GLY A 3 53.62 19.58 -50.96
CA GLY A 3 52.18 19.79 -50.75
C GLY A 3 51.47 18.44 -50.71
N GLY A 4 50.70 18.02 -49.72
CA GLY A 4 50.20 18.61 -48.49
C GLY A 4 49.03 17.69 -48.12
N ARG A 5 49.23 16.79 -47.15
CA ARG A 5 48.19 15.81 -46.76
C ARG A 5 47.20 16.48 -45.82
N ILE A 6 46.00 16.76 -46.31
CA ILE A 6 44.87 17.24 -45.50
C ILE A 6 44.20 16.00 -44.88
N PHE A 7 44.36 15.84 -43.57
CA PHE A 7 43.69 14.80 -42.79
C PHE A 7 42.32 15.35 -42.36
N GLY A 8 41.24 14.84 -42.96
CA GLY A 8 39.87 15.20 -42.57
C GLY A 8 39.49 14.50 -41.27
N ILE A 9 39.35 15.27 -40.19
CA ILE A 9 38.85 14.78 -38.90
C ILE A 9 37.31 14.80 -38.95
N GLY A 10 36.70 13.63 -39.13
CA GLY A 10 35.26 13.46 -38.99
C GLY A 10 34.87 13.47 -37.51
N MET A 11 34.13 14.50 -37.10
CA MET A 11 33.59 14.61 -35.74
C MET A 11 32.33 13.75 -35.63
N ALA A 12 32.47 12.55 -35.08
CA ALA A 12 31.34 11.69 -34.74
C ALA A 12 30.62 12.23 -33.48
N LEU A 13 29.41 12.77 -33.65
CA LEU A 13 28.52 13.08 -32.52
C LEU A 13 28.00 11.76 -31.93
N LEU A 14 28.64 11.31 -30.85
CA LEU A 14 28.11 10.27 -29.96
C LEU A 14 27.03 10.92 -29.08
N LEU A 15 25.76 10.74 -29.46
CA LEU A 15 24.61 10.98 -28.59
C LEU A 15 24.66 9.97 -27.44
N ALA A 16 25.28 10.36 -26.33
CA ALA A 16 25.21 9.59 -25.10
C ALA A 16 23.77 9.65 -24.56
N ALA A 17 23.00 8.58 -24.76
CA ALA A 17 21.74 8.38 -24.08
C ALA A 17 22.01 8.35 -22.56
N ARG A 18 21.60 9.39 -21.85
CA ARG A 18 21.70 9.42 -20.38
C ARG A 18 20.71 8.40 -19.81
N PRO A 19 21.11 7.59 -18.83
CA PRO A 19 20.15 6.76 -18.11
C PRO A 19 19.14 7.69 -17.44
N ALA A 20 17.85 7.43 -17.64
CA ALA A 20 16.80 8.07 -16.88
C ALA A 20 16.91 7.59 -15.43
N VAL A 21 17.43 8.44 -14.54
CA VAL A 21 17.30 8.22 -13.10
C VAL A 21 15.81 8.34 -12.77
N ALA A 22 15.21 7.24 -12.33
CA ALA A 22 13.91 7.29 -11.68
C ALA A 22 14.05 8.28 -10.50
N GLN A 23 13.16 9.26 -10.43
CA GLN A 23 13.22 10.26 -9.37
C GLN A 23 12.83 9.56 -8.07
N ASP A 24 13.80 9.40 -7.16
CA ASP A 24 13.59 8.71 -5.89
C ASP A 24 12.60 9.50 -5.02
N ILE A 25 11.39 8.96 -4.88
CA ILE A 25 10.38 9.48 -3.96
C ILE A 25 10.86 9.20 -2.53
N LEU A 26 11.12 10.27 -1.76
CA LEU A 26 11.48 10.17 -0.35
C LEU A 26 10.23 9.83 0.46
N TYR A 27 10.19 8.62 0.99
CA TYR A 27 9.06 8.07 1.76
C TYR A 27 9.57 7.43 3.05
N SER A 28 8.80 7.58 4.14
CA SER A 28 8.99 6.89 5.41
C SER A 28 7.64 6.55 6.03
N ASP A 29 7.53 5.40 6.70
CA ASP A 29 6.34 4.98 7.47
C ASP A 29 6.14 5.73 8.80
N ASP A 30 7.08 6.61 9.15
CA ASP A 30 7.15 7.22 10.48
C ASP A 30 5.89 8.01 10.86
N ALA A 31 5.27 8.71 9.90
CA ALA A 31 4.07 9.50 10.18
C ALA A 31 2.88 8.59 10.55
N THR A 32 2.67 7.50 9.81
CA THR A 32 1.61 6.52 10.09
C THR A 32 1.90 5.80 11.41
N ARG A 33 3.15 5.41 11.67
CA ARG A 33 3.56 4.77 12.92
C ARG A 33 3.37 5.67 14.14
N ALA A 34 3.78 6.93 14.04
CA ALA A 34 3.62 7.92 15.10
C ALA A 34 2.13 8.19 15.38
N CYS A 35 1.32 8.32 14.32
CA CYS A 35 -0.13 8.46 14.45
C CYS A 35 -0.76 7.25 15.18
N LEU A 36 -0.45 6.03 14.76
CA LEU A 36 -0.96 4.81 15.39
C LEU A 36 -0.56 4.68 16.85
N THR A 37 0.65 5.14 17.21
CA THR A 37 1.12 5.15 18.60
C THR A 37 0.35 6.15 19.47
N ALA A 38 -0.08 7.28 18.88
CA ALA A 38 -0.82 8.32 19.58
C ALA A 38 -2.35 8.10 19.58
N ALA A 39 -2.86 7.21 18.72
CA ALA A 39 -4.28 6.93 18.59
C ALA A 39 -4.84 6.25 19.84
N GLN A 40 -5.90 6.83 20.41
CA GLN A 40 -6.50 6.37 21.67
C GLN A 40 -7.66 5.39 21.46
N ASP A 41 -8.27 5.40 20.29
CA ASP A 41 -9.42 4.58 19.93
C ASP A 41 -9.36 4.15 18.46
N SER A 42 -10.30 3.31 18.04
CA SER A 42 -10.36 2.79 16.68
C SER A 42 -10.59 3.87 15.62
N VAL A 43 -11.32 4.95 15.96
CA VAL A 43 -11.59 6.04 15.03
C VAL A 43 -10.31 6.83 14.78
N ALA A 44 -9.54 7.11 15.83
CA ALA A 44 -8.24 7.74 15.74
C ALA A 44 -7.22 6.87 14.98
N GLN A 45 -7.28 5.54 15.13
CA GLN A 45 -6.43 4.62 14.36
C GLN A 45 -6.76 4.65 12.86
N GLU A 46 -8.05 4.63 12.51
CA GLU A 46 -8.50 4.69 11.11
C GLU A 46 -8.10 6.02 10.45
N ALA A 47 -8.10 7.13 11.21
CA ALA A 47 -7.61 8.42 10.74
C ALA A 47 -6.11 8.47 10.41
N CYS A 48 -5.32 7.47 10.84
CA CYS A 48 -3.89 7.39 10.51
C CYS A 48 -3.62 6.90 9.09
N ILE A 49 -4.61 6.32 8.40
CA ILE A 49 -4.43 5.79 7.05
C ILE A 49 -4.20 6.94 6.07
N GLY A 50 -3.06 6.92 5.39
CA GLY A 50 -2.63 7.96 4.47
C GLY A 50 -1.68 9.00 5.10
N ALA A 51 -1.35 8.90 6.39
CA ALA A 51 -0.49 9.87 7.05
C ALA A 51 0.92 9.95 6.43
N SER A 52 1.54 8.81 6.12
CA SER A 52 2.88 8.74 5.51
C SER A 52 2.86 9.12 4.04
N ALA A 53 1.82 8.74 3.30
CA ALA A 53 1.61 9.14 1.92
C ALA A 53 1.42 10.65 1.82
N ASN A 54 0.65 11.27 2.71
CA ASN A 54 0.46 12.72 2.77
C ASN A 54 1.75 13.48 3.12
N ALA A 55 2.52 12.97 4.09
CA ALA A 55 3.83 13.51 4.42
C ALA A 55 4.79 13.40 3.23
N CYS A 56 4.83 12.25 2.57
CA CYS A 56 5.59 12.00 1.34
C CYS A 56 5.20 12.97 0.22
N MET A 57 3.91 13.15 -0.06
CA MET A 57 3.44 14.06 -1.11
C MET A 57 3.80 15.53 -0.82
N SER A 58 3.90 15.90 0.44
CA SER A 58 4.25 17.28 0.84
C SER A 58 5.76 17.53 0.86
N ALA A 59 6.58 16.49 1.00
CA ALA A 59 8.03 16.59 1.15
C ALA A 59 8.82 16.48 -0.18
N ASN A 60 8.15 16.20 -1.31
CA ASN A 60 8.80 15.93 -2.59
C ASN A 60 8.29 16.87 -3.70
N ASP A 61 9.18 17.34 -4.58
CA ASP A 61 8.83 18.18 -5.74
C ASP A 61 7.82 17.50 -6.68
N LEU A 62 7.89 16.17 -6.78
CA LEU A 62 6.96 15.36 -7.56
C LEU A 62 5.64 15.06 -6.84
N GLY A 63 5.52 15.36 -5.55
CA GLY A 63 4.42 14.88 -4.73
C GLY A 63 3.04 15.33 -5.19
N GLY A 64 2.94 16.49 -5.87
CA GLY A 64 1.70 16.96 -6.50
C GLY A 64 1.41 16.39 -7.89
N THR A 65 2.34 15.64 -8.49
CA THR A 65 2.15 15.00 -9.79
C THR A 65 1.42 13.67 -9.64
N THR A 66 0.69 13.23 -10.67
CA THR A 66 0.06 11.91 -10.68
C THR A 66 1.04 10.78 -10.34
N MET A 67 2.26 10.85 -10.88
CA MET A 67 3.28 9.83 -10.65
C MET A 67 3.78 9.85 -9.19
N GLY A 68 4.05 11.03 -8.63
CA GLY A 68 4.49 11.16 -7.25
C GLY A 68 3.40 10.76 -6.25
N MET A 69 2.16 11.20 -6.47
CA MET A 69 1.01 10.77 -5.66
C MET A 69 0.86 9.25 -5.66
N GLY A 70 0.85 8.63 -6.85
CA GLY A 70 0.75 7.18 -6.97
C GLY A 70 1.87 6.45 -6.23
N GLY A 71 3.11 6.94 -6.32
CA GLY A 71 4.25 6.34 -5.63
C GLY A 71 4.24 6.51 -4.10
N CYS A 72 3.77 7.64 -3.58
CA CYS A 72 3.62 7.83 -2.13
C CYS A 72 2.49 6.95 -1.56
N LEU A 73 1.35 6.89 -2.26
CA LEU A 73 0.20 6.07 -1.87
C LEU A 73 0.55 4.57 -1.93
N ASP A 74 1.27 4.12 -2.95
CA ASP A 74 1.66 2.71 -3.08
C ASP A 74 2.57 2.26 -1.94
N ARG A 75 3.55 3.10 -1.54
CA ARG A 75 4.45 2.74 -0.43
C ARG A 75 3.71 2.59 0.90
N GLU A 76 2.77 3.49 1.20
CA GLU A 76 1.96 3.33 2.41
C GLU A 76 0.96 2.17 2.28
N TYR A 77 0.43 1.90 1.08
CA TYR A 77 -0.33 0.67 0.84
C TYR A 77 0.48 -0.58 1.20
N GLN A 78 1.76 -0.68 0.79
CA GLN A 78 2.62 -1.81 1.16
C GLN A 78 2.83 -1.92 2.68
N TYR A 79 2.96 -0.80 3.39
CA TYR A 79 3.02 -0.78 4.85
C TYR A 79 1.76 -1.37 5.49
N TRP A 80 0.57 -0.94 5.03
CA TRP A 80 -0.70 -1.46 5.52
C TRP A 80 -0.91 -2.92 5.15
N ASP A 81 -0.48 -3.37 3.97
CA ASP A 81 -0.54 -4.78 3.57
C ASP A 81 0.37 -5.66 4.46
N GLY A 82 1.55 -5.16 4.83
CA GLY A 82 2.41 -5.79 5.82
C GLY A 82 1.74 -5.98 7.17
N LEU A 83 1.09 -4.91 7.69
CA LEU A 83 0.31 -4.99 8.92
C LEU A 83 -0.89 -5.93 8.81
N LEU A 84 -1.62 -5.90 7.68
CA LEU A 84 -2.76 -6.78 7.42
C LEU A 84 -2.32 -8.24 7.54
N ASN A 85 -1.24 -8.62 6.88
CA ASN A 85 -0.73 -9.99 6.92
C ASN A 85 -0.28 -10.40 8.33
N ALA A 86 0.41 -9.51 9.07
CA ALA A 86 0.82 -9.77 10.44
C ALA A 86 -0.39 -9.97 11.37
N TYR A 87 -1.37 -9.08 11.32
CA TYR A 87 -2.58 -9.16 12.14
C TYR A 87 -3.47 -10.34 11.75
N TYR A 88 -3.52 -10.72 10.47
CA TYR A 88 -4.20 -11.92 10.03
C TYR A 88 -3.64 -13.19 10.71
N GLN A 89 -2.32 -13.32 10.80
CA GLN A 89 -1.71 -14.48 11.48
C GLN A 89 -2.08 -14.52 12.96
N THR A 90 -2.06 -13.37 13.65
CA THR A 90 -2.49 -13.26 15.05
C THR A 90 -3.96 -13.63 15.22
N ALA A 91 -4.84 -13.12 14.34
CA ALA A 91 -6.27 -13.42 14.36
C ALA A 91 -6.55 -14.90 14.12
N ILE A 92 -5.85 -15.54 13.18
CA ILE A 92 -5.96 -16.99 12.94
C ILE A 92 -5.50 -17.80 14.15
N ALA A 93 -4.40 -17.41 14.80
CA ALA A 93 -3.93 -18.10 15.99
C ALA A 93 -4.95 -18.04 17.14
N ARG A 94 -5.58 -16.87 17.35
CA ARG A 94 -6.65 -16.71 18.34
C ARG A 94 -7.90 -17.51 17.97
N ALA A 95 -8.33 -17.46 16.72
CA ALA A 95 -9.49 -18.22 16.24
C ALA A 95 -9.31 -19.73 16.44
N LYS A 96 -8.11 -20.26 16.16
CA LYS A 96 -7.76 -21.66 16.45
C LYS A 96 -7.86 -22.02 17.94
N LYS A 97 -7.43 -21.11 18.81
CA LYS A 97 -7.54 -21.31 20.26
C LYS A 97 -9.01 -21.34 20.69
N MET A 98 -9.83 -20.41 20.19
CA MET A 98 -11.27 -20.40 20.43
C MET A 98 -11.92 -21.71 19.97
N ASP A 99 -11.58 -22.18 18.78
CA ASP A 99 -12.10 -23.45 18.25
C ASP A 99 -11.70 -24.66 19.10
N ALA A 100 -10.46 -24.69 19.61
CA ALA A 100 -10.01 -25.76 20.49
C ALA A 100 -10.78 -25.79 21.83
N GLU A 101 -11.05 -24.61 22.41
CA GLU A 101 -11.82 -24.48 23.66
C GLU A 101 -13.29 -24.89 23.47
N VAL A 102 -13.92 -24.40 22.39
CA VAL A 102 -15.33 -24.71 22.08
C VAL A 102 -15.53 -26.19 21.74
N ARG A 103 -14.57 -26.82 21.06
CA ARG A 103 -14.68 -28.21 20.60
C ARG A 103 -14.83 -29.23 21.73
N ALA A 104 -14.40 -28.88 22.95
CA ALA A 104 -14.58 -29.73 24.12
C ALA A 104 -16.05 -29.84 24.58
N TYR A 105 -16.89 -28.87 24.23
CA TYR A 105 -18.27 -28.75 24.72
C TYR A 105 -19.31 -28.77 23.60
N THR A 106 -18.99 -28.16 22.45
CA THR A 106 -19.91 -27.97 21.32
C THR A 106 -19.12 -28.02 20.01
N PRO A 107 -18.70 -29.23 19.54
CA PRO A 107 -17.81 -29.40 18.37
C PRO A 107 -18.26 -28.66 17.11
N GLU A 108 -19.56 -28.61 16.84
CA GLU A 108 -20.16 -27.96 15.69
C GLU A 108 -20.05 -26.42 15.71
N ALA A 109 -19.79 -25.82 16.89
CA ALA A 109 -19.59 -24.38 17.04
C ALA A 109 -18.12 -23.96 16.89
N ALA A 110 -17.18 -24.90 16.75
CA ALA A 110 -15.76 -24.64 16.57
C ALA A 110 -15.40 -24.28 15.11
N VAL A 111 -15.92 -23.12 14.65
CA VAL A 111 -15.85 -22.63 13.25
C VAL A 111 -15.18 -21.25 13.11
N ALA A 112 -14.55 -20.72 14.16
CA ALA A 112 -13.94 -19.39 14.17
C ALA A 112 -12.79 -19.26 13.15
N GLU A 113 -11.91 -20.27 13.05
CA GLU A 113 -10.83 -20.22 12.05
C GLU A 113 -11.40 -20.22 10.63
N GLN A 114 -12.36 -21.11 10.36
CA GLN A 114 -12.96 -21.25 9.04
C GLN A 114 -13.65 -19.95 8.61
N THR A 115 -14.49 -19.38 9.47
CA THR A 115 -15.25 -18.16 9.17
C THR A 115 -14.34 -16.95 8.99
N LEU A 116 -13.25 -16.83 9.75
CA LEU A 116 -12.25 -15.78 9.57
C LEU A 116 -11.53 -15.89 8.20
N ARG A 117 -11.20 -17.11 7.76
CA ARG A 117 -10.60 -17.34 6.43
C ARG A 117 -11.57 -16.99 5.30
N GLU A 118 -12.83 -17.38 5.44
CA GLU A 118 -13.87 -17.08 4.47
C GLU A 118 -14.12 -15.57 4.36
N MET A 119 -14.19 -14.86 5.49
CA MET A 119 -14.30 -13.41 5.53
C MET A 119 -13.16 -12.72 4.76
N GLN A 120 -11.91 -13.10 5.00
CA GLN A 120 -10.76 -12.53 4.29
C GLN A 120 -10.79 -12.83 2.79
N ARG A 121 -11.13 -14.05 2.40
CA ARG A 121 -11.25 -14.44 0.99
C ARG A 121 -12.36 -13.71 0.26
N ALA A 122 -13.46 -13.38 0.94
CA ALA A 122 -14.55 -12.58 0.39
C ALA A 122 -14.20 -11.09 0.32
N TRP A 123 -13.41 -10.59 1.27
CA TRP A 123 -13.00 -9.18 1.32
C TRP A 123 -12.08 -8.78 0.16
N ILE A 124 -11.12 -9.63 -0.23
CA ILE A 124 -10.17 -9.35 -1.33
C ILE A 124 -10.88 -8.96 -2.65
N PRO A 125 -11.78 -9.78 -3.22
CA PRO A 125 -12.47 -9.42 -4.46
C PRO A 125 -13.40 -8.22 -4.29
N TYR A 126 -13.96 -7.99 -3.10
CA TYR A 126 -14.71 -6.76 -2.81
C TYR A 126 -13.81 -5.51 -2.88
N ARG A 127 -12.64 -5.55 -2.24
CA ARG A 127 -11.64 -4.47 -2.30
C ARG A 127 -11.24 -4.18 -3.74
N ASP A 128 -10.86 -5.23 -4.47
CA ASP A 128 -10.36 -5.06 -5.84
C ASP A 128 -11.43 -4.46 -6.75
N ALA A 129 -12.68 -4.96 -6.66
CA ALA A 129 -13.81 -4.41 -7.42
C ALA A 129 -14.16 -2.97 -7.01
N ALA A 130 -14.11 -2.64 -5.72
CA ALA A 130 -14.37 -1.30 -5.23
C ALA A 130 -13.32 -0.31 -5.75
N CYS A 131 -12.04 -0.68 -5.71
CA CYS A 131 -10.97 0.19 -6.17
C CYS A 131 -10.87 0.31 -7.70
N ASP A 132 -11.29 -0.71 -8.45
CA ASP A 132 -11.49 -0.60 -9.90
C ASP A 132 -12.65 0.34 -10.23
N PHE A 133 -13.74 0.31 -9.44
CA PHE A 133 -14.82 1.28 -9.59
C PHE A 133 -14.36 2.71 -9.25
N GLU A 134 -13.58 2.91 -8.19
CA GLU A 134 -12.99 4.21 -7.88
C GLU A 134 -12.15 4.75 -9.04
N ARG A 135 -11.33 3.90 -9.70
CA ARG A 135 -10.60 4.27 -10.93
C ARG A 135 -11.54 4.69 -12.05
N ALA A 136 -12.63 3.95 -12.28
CA ALA A 136 -13.55 4.18 -13.39
C ALA A 136 -14.21 5.57 -13.34
N GLN A 137 -14.39 6.14 -12.14
CA GLN A 137 -14.95 7.48 -11.95
C GLN A 137 -14.09 8.60 -12.57
N TRP A 138 -12.83 8.31 -12.90
CA TRP A 138 -11.92 9.27 -13.54
C TRP A 138 -11.97 9.27 -15.07
N GLY A 139 -12.80 8.43 -15.70
CA GLY A 139 -13.05 8.47 -17.14
C GLY A 139 -11.81 8.29 -18.02
N GLY A 140 -10.78 7.59 -17.53
CA GLY A 140 -9.51 7.40 -18.22
C GLY A 140 -8.49 8.53 -18.04
N GLY A 141 -8.79 9.53 -17.21
CA GLY A 141 -7.82 10.57 -16.84
C GLY A 141 -6.67 10.04 -15.99
N THR A 142 -5.54 10.76 -15.98
CA THR A 142 -4.32 10.34 -15.28
C THR A 142 -4.52 10.18 -13.77
N GLY A 143 -5.44 10.94 -13.16
CA GLY A 143 -5.78 10.82 -11.74
C GLY A 143 -6.36 9.46 -11.32
N GLY A 144 -6.85 8.64 -12.27
CA GLY A 144 -7.38 7.31 -11.97
C GLY A 144 -6.35 6.33 -11.38
N GLY A 145 -5.06 6.53 -11.67
CA GLY A 145 -3.98 5.72 -11.08
C GLY A 145 -3.88 5.94 -9.56
N PRO A 146 -3.55 7.16 -9.09
CA PRO A 146 -3.52 7.50 -7.67
C PRO A 146 -4.83 7.23 -6.94
N ALA A 147 -5.99 7.47 -7.57
CA ALA A 147 -7.27 7.19 -6.94
C ALA A 147 -7.44 5.70 -6.61
N ALA A 148 -7.12 4.81 -7.55
CA ALA A 148 -7.17 3.37 -7.33
C ALA A 148 -6.23 2.91 -6.20
N VAL A 149 -5.00 3.42 -6.19
CA VAL A 149 -4.00 3.05 -5.17
C VAL A 149 -4.36 3.63 -3.81
N GLY A 150 -4.91 4.84 -3.75
CA GLY A 150 -5.44 5.43 -2.52
C GLY A 150 -6.61 4.62 -1.94
N CYS A 151 -7.50 4.11 -2.78
CA CYS A 151 -8.53 3.16 -2.36
C CYS A 151 -7.94 1.89 -1.76
N LEU A 152 -6.97 1.27 -2.46
CA LEU A 152 -6.30 0.05 -1.99
C LEU A 152 -5.64 0.28 -0.63
N MET A 153 -4.91 1.38 -0.47
CA MET A 153 -4.30 1.80 0.80
C MET A 153 -5.36 1.91 1.90
N ARG A 154 -6.42 2.69 1.66
CA ARG A 154 -7.49 2.95 2.63
C ARG A 154 -8.14 1.65 3.10
N MET A 155 -8.66 0.86 2.17
CA MET A 155 -9.39 -0.37 2.51
C MET A 155 -8.48 -1.41 3.16
N THR A 156 -7.21 -1.49 2.75
CA THR A 156 -6.23 -2.40 3.36
C THR A 156 -5.90 -1.97 4.79
N GLY A 157 -5.75 -0.67 5.05
CA GLY A 157 -5.56 -0.15 6.41
C GLY A 157 -6.75 -0.42 7.32
N GLU A 158 -7.96 -0.16 6.84
CA GLU A 158 -9.22 -0.46 7.57
C GLU A 158 -9.29 -1.96 7.92
N GLN A 159 -8.97 -2.83 6.96
CA GLN A 159 -9.01 -4.28 7.17
C GLN A 159 -7.90 -4.76 8.11
N ALA A 160 -6.71 -4.18 8.04
CA ALA A 160 -5.62 -4.47 8.98
C ALA A 160 -6.06 -4.16 10.42
N LEU A 161 -6.65 -2.98 10.66
CA LEU A 161 -7.13 -2.58 11.98
C LEU A 161 -8.25 -3.51 12.48
N SER A 162 -9.17 -3.91 11.60
CA SER A 162 -10.23 -4.89 11.91
C SER A 162 -9.64 -6.25 12.35
N LEU A 163 -8.68 -6.78 11.59
CA LEU A 163 -7.95 -8.00 11.95
C LEU A 163 -7.18 -7.86 13.26
N GLY A 164 -6.59 -6.69 13.53
CA GLY A 164 -5.92 -6.39 14.80
C GLY A 164 -6.86 -6.56 15.98
N ARG A 165 -8.08 -6.01 15.90
CA ARG A 165 -9.12 -6.18 16.93
C ARG A 165 -9.49 -7.67 17.13
N PHE A 166 -9.66 -8.40 16.03
CA PHE A 166 -9.92 -9.84 16.10
C PHE A 166 -8.75 -10.63 16.69
N GLY A 167 -7.50 -10.21 16.47
CA GLY A 167 -6.32 -10.88 17.01
C GLY A 167 -6.05 -10.62 18.48
N TYR A 168 -6.21 -9.38 18.93
CA TYR A 168 -5.86 -8.95 20.29
C TYR A 168 -7.03 -8.92 21.26
N GLY A 169 -8.28 -9.01 20.79
CA GLY A 169 -9.47 -9.08 21.64
C GLY A 169 -9.83 -7.76 22.31
N GLN A 170 -9.54 -6.64 21.64
CA GLN A 170 -9.94 -5.30 22.03
C GLN A 170 -11.22 -4.89 21.32
#